data_AF-A0A956AG13-F1
#
_entry.id   AF-A0A956AG13-F1
#
_cell.length_a   1.000
_cell.length_b   1.000
_cell.length_c   1.000
_cell.angle_alpha   90.00
_cell.angle_beta   90.00
_cell.angle_gamma   90.00
#
_symmetry.space_group_name_H-M   'P 1'
#
loop_
_entity.id
_entity.type
_entity.pdbx_description
1 polymer ?
#
loop_
_entity_poly.entity_id
_entity_poly.type
_entity_poly.pdbx_seq_one_letter_code
_entity_poly.pdbx_strand_id
1 'polypeptide(L)'
;MRTLLILCALAAPALAESTGSTSDAGPSVRGEWEALLAGGCDLDAHHVLTTIEAAALRNAPYALKGYVFKTPELGRLYAADGGWYRPDPAVSAPTFTLPEQACIKKLKDHEAALDAQAPLDKRVKNAFLGDRATWLELRAHTRLWKGTRVKRAVLGKVFVMTCDVCTDFHALQLSAEGDEPHLLVPGG
;
A
#
# COMPACT_ATOMS: atom_id res chain seq x y z
N MET A 1 -0.41 69.86 -24.34
CA MET A 1 0.62 69.02 -24.99
C MET A 1 1.43 68.30 -23.93
N ARG A 2 1.84 67.06 -24.20
CA ARG A 2 2.61 66.09 -23.38
C ARG A 2 1.79 65.06 -22.60
N THR A 3 1.28 64.12 -23.40
CA THR A 3 0.99 62.72 -23.07
C THR A 3 2.27 62.05 -22.55
N LEU A 4 2.23 61.44 -21.36
CA LEU A 4 3.27 60.55 -20.85
C LEU A 4 2.75 59.11 -20.94
N LEU A 5 3.33 58.32 -21.86
CA LEU A 5 3.13 56.88 -21.97
C LEU A 5 3.99 56.19 -20.90
N ILE A 6 3.35 55.51 -19.95
CA ILE A 6 4.03 54.59 -19.04
C ILE A 6 3.80 53.17 -19.59
N LEU A 7 4.82 52.65 -20.28
CA LEU A 7 5.00 51.21 -20.49
C LEU A 7 5.38 50.61 -19.13
N CYS A 8 4.57 49.70 -18.60
CA CYS A 8 4.99 48.84 -17.50
C CYS A 8 4.82 47.38 -17.94
N ALA A 9 5.94 46.66 -17.88
CA ALA A 9 6.14 45.34 -18.45
C ALA A 9 5.22 44.28 -17.84
N LEU A 10 4.60 43.47 -18.70
CA LEU A 10 3.96 42.21 -18.34
C LEU A 10 5.06 41.22 -17.95
N ALA A 11 5.18 40.94 -16.66
CA ALA A 11 5.96 39.79 -16.17
C ALA A 11 5.20 38.51 -16.53
N ALA A 12 5.79 37.70 -17.42
CA ALA A 12 5.27 36.38 -17.73
C ALA A 12 5.41 35.46 -16.50
N PRO A 13 4.38 34.69 -16.12
CA PRO A 13 4.55 33.64 -15.13
C PRO A 13 5.45 32.56 -15.75
N ALA A 14 6.60 32.31 -15.12
CA ALA A 14 7.38 31.11 -15.36
C ALA A 14 6.53 29.93 -14.88
N LEU A 15 5.84 29.28 -15.82
CA LEU A 15 5.27 27.95 -15.63
C LEU A 15 6.42 27.02 -15.29
N ALA A 16 6.57 26.72 -14.01
CA ALA A 16 7.37 25.59 -13.57
C ALA A 16 6.69 24.33 -14.11
N GLU A 17 7.22 23.81 -15.22
CA GLU A 17 6.97 22.45 -15.66
C GLU A 17 7.52 21.52 -14.58
N SER A 18 6.66 21.22 -13.62
CA SER A 18 6.76 20.02 -12.81
C SER A 18 6.68 18.85 -13.79
N THR A 19 7.84 18.40 -14.28
CA THR A 19 8.03 17.08 -14.87
C THR A 19 7.81 16.05 -13.75
N GLY A 20 6.57 15.94 -13.29
CA GLY A 20 6.08 14.77 -12.61
C GLY A 20 6.20 13.66 -13.64
N SER A 21 7.26 12.86 -13.51
CA SER A 21 7.37 11.57 -14.16
C SER A 21 6.21 10.72 -13.65
N THR A 22 5.02 10.94 -14.20
CA THR A 22 3.90 10.00 -14.17
C THR A 22 4.32 8.85 -15.05
N SER A 23 5.20 8.02 -14.52
CA SER A 23 5.42 6.70 -15.06
C SER A 23 4.06 6.00 -14.98
N ASP A 24 3.53 5.64 -16.14
CA ASP A 24 2.37 4.77 -16.40
C ASP A 24 2.50 3.37 -15.78
N ALA A 25 3.23 3.23 -14.67
CA ALA A 25 3.24 2.03 -13.87
C ALA A 25 1.88 1.96 -13.17
N GLY A 26 1.15 0.87 -13.41
CA GLY A 26 -0.07 0.56 -12.68
C GLY A 26 0.12 0.57 -11.15
N PRO A 27 -0.89 0.15 -10.38
CA PRO A 27 -0.82 0.19 -8.92
C PRO A 27 0.51 -0.40 -8.41
N SER A 28 1.19 0.36 -7.54
CA SER A 28 2.51 0.03 -6.99
C SER A 28 2.52 0.37 -5.51
N VAL A 29 3.31 -0.36 -4.73
CA VAL A 29 3.44 -0.11 -3.29
C VAL A 29 4.03 1.28 -3.05
N ARG A 30 4.99 1.70 -3.88
CA ARG A 30 5.53 3.06 -3.84
C ARG A 30 4.46 4.13 -4.09
N GLY A 31 3.68 3.99 -5.16
CA GLY A 31 2.64 4.96 -5.50
C GLY A 31 1.57 5.06 -4.40
N GLU A 32 1.18 3.92 -3.81
CA GLU A 32 0.26 3.91 -2.67
C GLU A 32 0.83 4.62 -1.43
N TRP A 33 2.11 4.41 -1.12
CA TRP A 33 2.79 5.10 -0.01
C TRP A 33 2.85 6.62 -0.24
N GLU A 34 3.26 7.05 -1.43
CA GLU A 34 3.36 8.47 -1.78
C GLU A 34 1.97 9.13 -1.73
N ALA A 35 0.94 8.48 -2.26
CA ALA A 35 -0.43 8.95 -2.19
C ALA A 35 -0.93 9.03 -0.74
N LEU A 36 -0.65 8.01 0.09
CA LEU A 36 -1.02 8.00 1.51
C LEU A 36 -0.36 9.16 2.27
N LEU A 37 0.92 9.40 2.02
CA LEU A 37 1.66 10.48 2.67
C LEU A 37 1.13 11.86 2.23
N ALA A 38 0.84 12.03 0.93
CA ALA A 38 0.24 13.25 0.39
C ALA A 38 -1.19 13.50 0.95
N GLY A 39 -1.93 12.42 1.22
CA GLY A 39 -3.25 12.45 1.87
C GLY A 39 -3.22 12.67 3.39
N GLY A 40 -2.07 13.01 3.99
CA GLY A 40 -1.96 13.23 5.44
C GLY A 40 -1.98 11.95 6.28
N CYS A 41 -1.70 10.80 5.66
CA CYS A 41 -1.77 9.48 6.28
C CYS A 41 -3.15 9.16 6.87
N ASP A 42 -4.19 9.38 6.06
CA ASP A 42 -5.55 8.94 6.33
C ASP A 42 -5.71 7.48 5.88
N LEU A 43 -5.58 6.55 6.83
CA LEU A 43 -5.60 5.11 6.53
C LEU A 43 -6.96 4.63 6.03
N ASP A 44 -8.04 5.28 6.48
CA ASP A 44 -9.41 4.93 6.11
C ASP A 44 -9.72 5.42 4.69
N ALA A 45 -9.34 6.66 4.36
CA ALA A 45 -9.51 7.20 3.01
C ALA A 45 -8.71 6.43 1.95
N HIS A 46 -7.57 5.84 2.34
CA HIS A 46 -6.72 5.01 1.48
C HIS A 46 -7.05 3.51 1.57
N HIS A 47 -8.09 3.13 2.30
CA HIS A 47 -8.57 1.76 2.44
C HIS A 47 -7.46 0.79 2.85
N VAL A 48 -6.68 1.12 3.89
CA VAL A 48 -5.70 0.19 4.47
C VAL A 48 -6.44 -0.70 5.45
N LEU A 49 -6.94 -1.85 5.00
CA LEU A 49 -7.90 -2.67 5.77
C LEU A 49 -7.30 -3.96 6.33
N THR A 50 -6.13 -4.36 5.85
CA THR A 50 -5.48 -5.63 6.22
C THR A 50 -4.09 -5.42 6.80
N THR A 51 -3.66 -6.36 7.65
CA THR A 51 -2.32 -6.36 8.25
C THR A 51 -1.21 -6.47 7.20
N ILE A 52 -1.48 -7.12 6.05
CA ILE A 52 -0.55 -7.25 4.93
C ILE A 52 -0.34 -5.89 4.26
N GLU A 53 -1.41 -5.15 3.96
CA GLU A 53 -1.31 -3.80 3.38
C GLU A 53 -0.58 -2.84 4.32
N ALA A 54 -0.95 -2.84 5.61
CA ALA A 54 -0.31 -2.01 6.61
C ALA A 54 1.19 -2.30 6.72
N ALA A 55 1.58 -3.59 6.74
CA ALA A 55 2.97 -4.01 6.78
C ALA A 55 3.75 -3.60 5.53
N ALA A 56 3.17 -3.75 4.34
CA ALA A 56 3.78 -3.36 3.07
C ALA A 56 3.97 -1.84 2.98
N LEU A 57 2.96 -1.04 3.34
CA LEU A 57 3.03 0.42 3.29
C LEU A 57 3.96 0.98 4.36
N ARG A 58 3.98 0.41 5.58
CA ARG A 58 4.88 0.85 6.66
C ARG A 58 6.34 0.72 6.27
N ASN A 59 6.68 -0.33 5.53
CA ASN A 59 8.05 -0.65 5.14
C ASN A 59 8.48 0.02 3.82
N ALA A 60 7.55 0.54 3.01
CA ALA A 60 7.84 1.25 1.76
C ALA A 60 8.85 2.41 1.90
N PRO A 61 8.78 3.32 2.90
CA PRO A 61 9.76 4.40 3.04
C PRO A 61 11.16 3.91 3.41
N TYR A 62 11.30 2.74 4.04
CA TYR A 62 12.60 2.11 4.29
C TYR A 62 13.21 1.62 2.97
N ALA A 63 12.39 0.96 2.15
CA ALA A 63 12.79 0.48 0.83
C ALA A 63 13.21 1.64 -0.08
N LEU A 64 12.47 2.76 -0.07
CA LEU A 64 12.79 3.96 -0.84
C LEU A 64 14.19 4.53 -0.50
N LYS A 65 14.66 4.30 0.72
CA LYS A 65 15.98 4.76 1.20
C LYS A 65 17.06 3.67 1.08
N GLY A 66 16.75 2.54 0.45
CA GLY A 66 17.71 1.45 0.22
C GLY A 66 17.94 0.52 1.41
N TYR A 67 17.06 0.53 2.42
CA TYR A 67 17.20 -0.37 3.57
C TYR A 67 17.12 -1.85 3.15
N VAL A 68 18.06 -2.66 3.63
CA VAL A 68 18.09 -4.11 3.38
C VAL A 68 17.23 -4.84 4.42
N PHE A 69 16.10 -5.41 3.98
CA PHE A 69 15.18 -6.11 4.87
C PHE A 69 15.73 -7.46 5.35
N LYS A 70 15.59 -7.72 6.65
CA LYS A 70 15.83 -9.05 7.25
C LYS A 70 14.78 -10.08 6.87
N THR A 71 13.57 -9.61 6.55
CA THR A 71 12.48 -10.43 6.01
C THR A 71 12.60 -10.43 4.49
N PRO A 72 13.06 -11.52 3.86
CA PRO A 72 13.36 -11.54 2.42
C PRO A 72 12.12 -11.34 1.56
N GLU A 73 10.93 -11.71 2.04
CA GLU A 73 9.65 -11.49 1.37
C GLU A 73 9.43 -10.01 1.04
N LEU A 74 9.64 -9.11 2.00
CA LEU A 74 9.50 -7.66 1.77
C LEU A 74 10.48 -7.18 0.70
N GLY A 75 11.72 -7.65 0.73
CA GLY A 75 12.71 -7.35 -0.30
C GLY A 75 12.25 -7.80 -1.70
N ARG A 76 11.64 -9.00 -1.80
CA ARG A 76 11.09 -9.53 -3.06
C ARG A 76 9.92 -8.70 -3.57
N LEU A 77 8.96 -8.35 -2.71
CA LEU A 77 7.83 -7.48 -3.05
C LEU A 77 8.31 -6.17 -3.67
N TYR A 78 9.23 -5.46 -3.01
CA TYR A 78 9.70 -4.16 -3.50
C TYR A 78 10.60 -4.28 -4.73
N ALA A 79 11.40 -5.35 -4.85
CA ALA A 79 12.20 -5.60 -6.04
C ALA A 79 11.33 -5.84 -7.28
N ALA A 80 10.18 -6.53 -7.10
CA ALA A 80 9.20 -6.76 -8.15
C ALA A 80 8.35 -5.51 -8.46
N ASP A 81 8.38 -4.47 -7.63
CA ASP A 81 7.47 -3.32 -7.70
C ASP A 81 7.94 -2.20 -8.64
N GLY A 82 8.37 -2.52 -9.87
CA GLY A 82 8.70 -1.50 -10.86
C GLY A 82 10.07 -0.83 -10.67
N GLY A 83 11.03 -1.54 -10.08
CA GLY A 83 12.46 -1.22 -10.16
C GLY A 83 12.94 -0.01 -9.34
N TRP A 84 12.10 0.54 -8.45
CA TRP A 84 12.49 1.67 -7.59
C TRP A 84 13.28 1.23 -6.36
N TYR A 85 13.13 -0.02 -5.91
CA TYR A 85 13.87 -0.52 -4.75
C TYR A 85 15.30 -0.89 -5.13
N ARG A 86 16.26 -0.20 -4.49
CA ARG A 86 17.70 -0.42 -4.66
C ARG A 86 18.33 -0.66 -3.30
N PRO A 87 18.49 -1.93 -2.87
CA PRO A 87 19.09 -2.24 -1.58
C PRO A 87 20.54 -1.74 -1.50
N ASP A 88 20.87 -1.04 -0.42
CA ASP A 88 22.21 -0.56 -0.12
C ASP A 88 22.64 -1.10 1.26
N PRO A 89 23.64 -2.02 1.32
CA PRO A 89 24.15 -2.57 2.57
C PRO A 89 24.71 -1.51 3.55
N ALA A 90 25.06 -0.31 3.07
CA ALA A 90 25.50 0.78 3.93
C ALA A 90 24.35 1.43 4.71
N VAL A 91 23.09 1.26 4.26
CA VAL A 91 21.90 1.83 4.89
C VAL A 91 21.36 0.88 5.95
N SER A 92 21.67 1.18 7.21
CA SER A 92 21.16 0.43 8.38
C SER A 92 20.10 1.20 9.18
N ALA A 93 20.13 2.53 9.17
CA ALA A 93 19.21 3.38 9.93
C ALA A 93 18.80 4.61 9.10
N PRO A 94 17.84 4.45 8.18
CA PRO A 94 17.34 5.56 7.38
C PRO A 94 16.73 6.68 8.24
N THR A 95 17.02 7.93 7.88
CA THR A 95 16.40 9.10 8.52
C THR A 95 15.10 9.45 7.79
N PHE A 96 14.05 9.75 8.55
CA PHE A 96 12.72 10.10 8.04
C PHE A 96 12.34 11.53 8.44
N THR A 97 11.58 12.20 7.60
CA THR A 97 10.91 13.47 7.92
C THR A 97 9.83 13.28 8.98
N LEU A 98 9.40 14.36 9.64
CA LEU A 98 8.35 14.29 10.66
C LEU A 98 7.03 13.69 10.14
N PRO A 99 6.52 14.06 8.94
CA PRO A 99 5.32 13.44 8.38
C PRO A 99 5.49 11.93 8.11
N GLU A 100 6.65 11.52 7.57
CA GLU A 100 6.95 10.10 7.34
C GLU A 100 6.95 9.32 8.66
N GLN A 101 7.63 9.84 9.70
CA GLN A 101 7.68 9.20 11.02
C GLN A 101 6.28 9.03 11.63
N ALA A 102 5.46 10.08 11.57
CA ALA A 102 4.09 10.04 12.07
C ALA A 102 3.25 9.01 11.31
N CYS A 103 3.41 8.92 9.99
CA CYS A 103 2.66 7.96 9.18
C CYS A 103 3.13 6.51 9.40
N ILE A 104 4.44 6.27 9.48
CA ILE A 104 5.01 4.96 9.84
C ILE A 104 4.46 4.49 11.20
N LYS A 105 4.39 5.41 12.18
CA LYS A 105 3.81 5.10 13.50
C LYS A 105 2.34 4.72 13.39
N LYS A 106 1.52 5.52 12.69
CA LYS A 106 0.09 5.22 12.48
C LYS A 106 -0.11 3.84 11.83
N LEU A 107 0.64 3.53 10.77
CA LEU A 107 0.57 2.22 10.11
C LEU A 107 0.98 1.08 11.04
N LYS A 108 2.01 1.26 11.88
CA LYS A 108 2.43 0.27 12.87
C LYS A 108 1.34 0.01 13.92
N ASP A 109 0.74 1.06 14.46
CA ASP A 109 -0.32 0.94 15.46
C ASP A 109 -1.58 0.28 14.83
N HIS A 110 -1.91 0.65 13.59
CA HIS A 110 -3.02 0.07 12.83
C HIS A 110 -2.80 -1.42 12.50
N GLU A 111 -1.60 -1.78 12.04
CA GLU A 111 -1.21 -3.18 11.82
C GLU A 111 -1.39 -4.02 13.09
N ALA A 112 -0.94 -3.50 14.25
CA ALA A 112 -1.09 -4.19 15.53
C ALA A 112 -2.56 -4.33 15.93
N ALA A 113 -3.40 -3.33 15.67
CA ALA A 113 -4.83 -3.39 15.93
C ALA A 113 -5.52 -4.43 15.03
N LEU A 114 -5.12 -4.54 13.76
CA LEU A 114 -5.64 -5.55 12.83
C LEU A 114 -5.18 -6.95 13.23
N ASP A 115 -3.90 -7.13 13.58
CA ASP A 115 -3.35 -8.40 14.06
C ASP A 115 -4.04 -8.87 15.36
N ALA A 116 -4.41 -7.95 16.25
CA ALA A 116 -5.15 -8.29 17.46
C ALA A 116 -6.58 -8.79 17.18
N GLN A 117 -7.21 -8.32 16.10
CA GLN A 117 -8.57 -8.70 15.74
C GLN A 117 -8.63 -10.00 14.94
N ALA A 118 -7.65 -10.23 14.06
CA ALA A 118 -7.59 -11.40 13.19
C ALA A 118 -6.12 -11.77 12.96
N PRO A 119 -5.48 -12.44 13.94
CA PRO A 119 -4.07 -12.78 13.84
C PRO A 119 -3.83 -13.72 12.67
N LEU A 120 -2.91 -13.34 11.79
CA LEU A 120 -2.42 -14.21 10.71
C LEU A 120 -1.17 -14.95 11.17
N ASP A 121 -1.05 -16.22 10.77
CA ASP A 121 0.21 -16.93 10.90
C ASP A 121 1.31 -16.18 10.15
N LYS A 122 2.50 -16.10 10.76
CA LYS A 122 3.62 -15.33 10.20
C LYS A 122 4.02 -15.85 8.82
N ARG A 123 3.98 -17.17 8.58
CA ARG A 123 4.33 -17.76 7.28
C ARG A 123 3.33 -17.33 6.21
N VAL A 124 2.04 -17.34 6.56
CA VAL A 124 0.96 -16.86 5.67
C VAL A 124 1.18 -15.38 5.37
N LYS A 125 1.30 -14.52 6.38
CA LYS A 125 1.54 -13.08 6.20
C LYS A 125 2.77 -12.80 5.31
N ASN A 126 3.84 -13.54 5.53
CA ASN A 126 5.06 -13.46 4.74
C ASN A 126 4.85 -13.90 3.28
N ALA A 127 4.09 -14.98 3.02
CA ALA A 127 3.79 -15.41 1.66
C ALA A 127 3.10 -14.29 0.85
N PHE A 128 2.08 -13.64 1.43
CA PHE A 128 1.42 -12.48 0.81
C PHE A 128 2.38 -11.31 0.59
N LEU A 129 3.27 -11.03 1.55
CA LEU A 129 4.27 -9.97 1.44
C LEU A 129 5.42 -10.31 0.49
N GLY A 130 5.51 -11.54 -0.01
CA GLY A 130 6.59 -12.01 -0.89
C GLY A 130 6.25 -11.95 -2.37
N ASP A 131 4.97 -11.77 -2.70
CA ASP A 131 4.45 -11.74 -4.06
C ASP A 131 3.70 -10.44 -4.36
N ARG A 132 4.18 -9.71 -5.37
CA ARG A 132 3.57 -8.46 -5.81
C ARG A 132 2.18 -8.67 -6.40
N ALA A 133 1.96 -9.75 -7.17
CA ALA A 133 0.68 -9.99 -7.81
C ALA A 133 -0.41 -10.17 -6.75
N THR A 134 -0.15 -11.03 -5.77
CA THR A 134 -1.03 -11.24 -4.62
C THR A 134 -1.30 -9.93 -3.85
N TRP A 135 -0.28 -9.10 -3.62
CA TRP A 135 -0.48 -7.82 -2.94
C TRP A 135 -1.40 -6.87 -3.73
N LEU A 136 -1.25 -6.81 -5.06
CA LEU A 136 -2.11 -5.99 -5.91
C LEU A 136 -3.55 -6.48 -5.96
N GLU A 137 -3.74 -7.80 -6.02
CA GLU A 137 -5.07 -8.42 -5.94
C GLU A 137 -5.74 -8.06 -4.61
N LEU A 138 -5.00 -8.18 -3.49
CA LEU A 138 -5.49 -7.77 -2.18
C LEU A 138 -5.91 -6.29 -2.16
N ARG A 139 -5.08 -5.38 -2.69
CA ARG A 139 -5.40 -3.93 -2.79
C ARG A 139 -6.60 -3.66 -3.69
N ALA A 140 -6.74 -4.39 -4.79
CA ALA A 140 -7.89 -4.25 -5.68
C ALA A 140 -9.17 -4.66 -4.95
N HIS A 141 -9.14 -5.77 -4.23
CA HIS A 141 -10.26 -6.20 -3.40
C HIS A 141 -10.61 -5.17 -2.33
N THR A 142 -9.67 -4.70 -1.50
CA THR A 142 -9.99 -3.76 -0.41
C THR A 142 -10.59 -2.44 -0.90
N ARG A 143 -10.24 -1.98 -2.11
CA ARG A 143 -10.83 -0.78 -2.73
C ARG A 143 -12.25 -0.98 -3.24
N LEU A 144 -12.59 -2.18 -3.71
CA LEU A 144 -13.94 -2.49 -4.19
C LEU A 144 -14.97 -2.50 -3.06
N TRP A 145 -14.52 -2.56 -1.81
CA TRP A 145 -15.38 -2.65 -0.61
C TRP A 145 -15.88 -1.29 -0.13
N LYS A 146 -15.74 -0.25 -0.97
CA LYS A 146 -16.20 1.10 -0.70
C LYS A 146 -17.74 1.13 -0.65
N GLY A 147 -18.29 1.29 0.56
CA GLY A 147 -19.72 1.46 0.79
C GLY A 147 -20.46 0.24 1.36
N THR A 148 -19.77 -0.88 1.57
CA THR A 148 -20.38 -2.09 2.13
C THR A 148 -20.09 -2.23 3.62
N ARG A 149 -21.14 -2.43 4.43
CA ARG A 149 -20.95 -2.84 5.84
C ARG A 149 -20.35 -4.24 5.85
N VAL A 150 -19.06 -4.34 6.14
CA VAL A 150 -18.38 -5.62 6.35
C VAL A 150 -18.82 -6.17 7.68
N LYS A 151 -19.57 -7.27 7.67
CA LYS A 151 -19.77 -8.07 8.87
C LYS A 151 -18.67 -9.11 8.89
N ARG A 152 -17.75 -8.99 9.85
CA ARG A 152 -16.72 -9.99 10.05
C ARG A 152 -17.37 -11.20 10.72
N ALA A 153 -17.48 -12.31 10.00
CA ALA A 153 -17.98 -13.58 10.54
C ALA A 153 -16.84 -14.59 10.61
N VAL A 154 -16.58 -15.12 11.81
CA VAL A 154 -15.62 -16.21 12.00
C VAL A 154 -16.40 -17.52 11.90
N LEU A 155 -16.32 -18.18 10.74
CA LEU A 155 -16.82 -19.54 10.55
C LEU A 155 -15.65 -20.53 10.69
N GLY A 156 -15.30 -20.88 11.92
CA GLY A 156 -14.20 -21.81 12.22
C GLY A 156 -12.80 -21.21 12.03
N LYS A 157 -11.86 -21.94 11.40
CA LYS A 157 -10.49 -21.49 11.09
C LYS A 157 -10.38 -20.68 9.79
N VAL A 158 -11.49 -20.49 9.09
CA VAL A 158 -11.52 -19.79 7.81
C VAL A 158 -11.90 -18.33 8.05
N PHE A 159 -11.03 -17.42 7.62
CA PHE A 159 -11.36 -16.01 7.58
C PHE A 159 -12.29 -15.77 6.40
N VAL A 160 -13.59 -15.69 6.67
CA VAL A 160 -14.59 -15.36 5.65
C VAL A 160 -14.92 -13.88 5.81
N MET A 161 -14.44 -13.07 4.88
CA MET A 161 -14.86 -11.69 4.77
C MET A 161 -16.11 -11.68 3.88
N THR A 162 -17.29 -11.52 4.47
CA THR A 162 -18.55 -11.44 3.71
C THR A 162 -18.89 -9.97 3.42
N CYS A 163 -19.26 -9.72 2.17
CA CYS A 163 -19.73 -8.43 1.67
C CYS A 163 -21.25 -8.55 1.44
N ASP A 164 -22.06 -7.80 2.20
CA ASP A 164 -23.55 -7.86 2.13
C ASP A 164 -24.11 -7.46 0.74
N VAL A 165 -23.31 -6.87 -0.15
CA VAL A 165 -23.73 -6.35 -1.47
C VAL A 165 -23.04 -7.09 -2.64
N CYS A 166 -22.05 -7.93 -2.35
CA CYS A 166 -21.36 -8.69 -3.38
C CYS A 166 -22.11 -10.02 -3.55
N THR A 167 -22.73 -10.23 -4.71
CA THR A 167 -23.31 -11.54 -5.07
C THR A 167 -22.26 -12.64 -5.23
N ASP A 168 -20.98 -12.27 -5.30
CA ASP A 168 -19.86 -13.20 -5.44
C ASP A 168 -19.16 -13.43 -4.09
N PHE A 169 -19.26 -14.67 -3.63
CA PHE A 169 -18.70 -15.17 -2.38
C PHE A 169 -17.23 -15.55 -2.60
N HIS A 170 -16.29 -14.62 -2.46
CA HIS A 170 -14.86 -14.96 -2.49
C HIS A 170 -14.39 -15.37 -1.09
N ALA A 171 -14.49 -16.67 -0.81
CA ALA A 171 -13.81 -17.27 0.33
C ALA A 171 -12.32 -17.44 -0.03
N LEU A 172 -11.45 -16.60 0.55
CA LEU A 172 -10.01 -16.86 0.58
C LEU A 172 -9.76 -18.04 1.52
N GLN A 173 -9.87 -19.26 0.98
CA GLN A 173 -9.64 -20.47 1.75
C GLN A 173 -8.13 -20.71 1.85
N LEU A 174 -7.53 -20.19 2.92
CA LEU A 174 -6.15 -20.51 3.31
C LEU A 174 -6.10 -21.94 3.84
N SER A 175 -5.87 -22.92 2.96
CA SER A 175 -5.59 -24.30 3.37
C SER A 175 -4.23 -24.36 4.07
N ALA A 176 -4.25 -24.69 5.37
CA ALA A 176 -3.05 -24.77 6.21
C ALA A 176 -2.29 -26.10 6.07
N GLU A 177 -2.55 -26.88 5.03
CA GLU A 177 -1.94 -28.19 4.80
C GLU A 177 -1.26 -28.22 3.44
N GLY A 178 0.05 -27.93 3.41
CA GLY A 178 1.02 -28.48 2.46
C GLY A 178 0.92 -28.15 0.96
N ASP A 179 -0.17 -27.57 0.47
CA ASP A 179 -0.36 -27.25 -0.95
C ASP A 179 -0.31 -25.74 -1.20
N GLU A 180 0.17 -25.35 -2.39
CA GLU A 180 0.21 -23.95 -2.83
C GLU A 180 -1.18 -23.29 -2.68
N PRO A 181 -1.23 -22.00 -2.30
CA PRO A 181 -2.49 -21.28 -2.17
C PRO A 181 -3.15 -21.15 -3.55
N HIS A 182 -4.11 -22.03 -3.84
CA HIS A 182 -4.98 -21.91 -5.00
C HIS A 182 -6.23 -21.10 -4.62
N LEU A 183 -6.42 -19.96 -5.31
CA LEU A 183 -7.69 -19.24 -5.30
C LEU A 183 -8.74 -20.12 -6.00
N LEU A 184 -9.70 -20.65 -5.23
CA LEU A 184 -10.87 -21.30 -5.79
C LEU A 184 -11.80 -20.23 -6.37
N VAL A 185 -11.81 -20.11 -7.69
CA VAL A 185 -12.85 -19.36 -8.41
C VAL A 185 -14.11 -20.21 -8.42
N PRO A 186 -15.26 -19.74 -7.92
CA PRO A 186 -16.51 -20.50 -8.02
C PRO A 186 -16.90 -20.64 -9.50
N GLY A 187 -17.03 -21.89 -9.95
CA GLY A 187 -17.67 -22.20 -11.23
C GLY A 187 -19.16 -21.87 -11.15
N GLY A 188 -19.65 -21.14 -12.14
CA GLY A 188 -21.06 -20.77 -12.29
C GLY A 188 -21.99 -21.94 -12.62
#